data_AF-A0A0K8QLZ7-F1
#
_entry.id   AF-A0A0K8QLZ7-F1
#
_cell.length_a   1.000
_cell.length_b   1.000
_cell.length_c   1.000
_cell.angle_alpha   90.00
_cell.angle_beta   90.00
_cell.angle_gamma   90.00
#
_symmetry.space_group_name_H-M   'P 1'
#
loop_
_entity.id
_entity.type
_entity.pdbx_description
1 polymer ?
#
loop_
_entity_poly.entity_id
_entity_poly.type
_entity_poly.pdbx_seq_one_letter_code
_entity_poly.pdbx_strand_id
1 'polypeptide(L)'
;MRMLFLFALGLAIGAFAAVTVADGLRRRDAYPRGVMNVMAHHLGRLQAALRAGQCPAAATAHALARLDAVSAEIDDAFPDPMRHDTQFRSYAGRLHEALAPAANAADCTTLAPRVARVADACDACHRDYR
;
A
#
# COMPACT_ATOMS: atom_id res chain seq x y z
N MET A 1 -10.41 -7.27 51.38
CA MET A 1 -11.26 -7.92 50.35
C MET A 1 -11.91 -6.93 49.39
N ARG A 2 -12.71 -5.95 49.86
CA ARG A 2 -13.41 -4.98 49.00
C ARG A 2 -12.49 -4.14 48.09
N MET A 3 -11.35 -3.66 48.60
CA MET A 3 -10.40 -2.86 47.82
C MET A 3 -9.75 -3.66 46.69
N LEU A 4 -9.38 -4.93 46.95
CA LEU A 4 -8.80 -5.84 45.97
C LEU A 4 -9.80 -6.18 44.86
N PHE A 5 -11.07 -6.37 45.22
CA PHE A 5 -12.14 -6.61 44.25
C PHE A 5 -12.37 -5.41 43.34
N LEU A 6 -12.42 -4.19 43.90
CA LEU A 6 -12.56 -2.96 43.12
C LEU A 6 -11.37 -2.74 42.20
N PHE A 7 -10.15 -3.04 42.66
CA PHE A 7 -8.94 -2.97 41.84
C PHE A 7 -8.98 -3.97 40.68
N ALA A 8 -9.30 -5.23 40.95
CA ALA A 8 -9.41 -6.26 39.92
C ALA A 8 -10.50 -5.93 38.88
N LEU A 9 -11.64 -5.40 39.34
CA LEU A 9 -12.72 -4.96 38.46
C LEU A 9 -12.29 -3.79 37.58
N GLY A 10 -11.61 -2.78 38.14
CA GLY A 10 -11.07 -1.66 37.39
C GLY A 10 -10.05 -2.09 36.33
N LEU A 11 -9.17 -3.02 36.69
CA LEU A 11 -8.19 -3.60 35.75
C LEU A 11 -8.89 -4.35 34.61
N ALA A 12 -9.91 -5.17 34.92
CA ALA A 12 -10.66 -5.92 33.93
C ALA A 12 -11.40 -5.00 32.94
N ILE A 13 -12.06 -3.95 33.45
CA ILE A 13 -12.75 -2.96 32.61
C ILE A 13 -11.73 -2.19 31.75
N GLY A 14 -10.61 -1.77 32.34
CA GLY A 14 -9.54 -1.08 31.63
C GLY A 14 -8.94 -1.92 30.51
N ALA A 15 -8.67 -3.19 30.76
CA ALA A 15 -8.17 -4.12 29.75
C ALA A 15 -9.17 -4.32 28.60
N PHE A 16 -10.46 -4.48 28.91
CA PHE A 16 -11.52 -4.62 27.90
C PHE A 16 -11.67 -3.36 27.04
N ALA A 17 -11.62 -2.17 27.66
CA ALA A 17 -11.64 -0.91 26.94
C ALA A 17 -10.40 -0.76 26.03
N ALA A 18 -9.21 -1.13 26.52
CA ALA A 18 -7.98 -1.04 25.75
C ALA A 18 -8.01 -1.93 24.50
N VAL A 19 -8.47 -3.19 24.61
CA VAL A 19 -8.51 -4.10 23.46
C VAL A 19 -9.55 -3.70 22.41
N THR A 20 -10.69 -3.13 22.83
CA THR A 20 -11.72 -2.67 21.90
C THR A 20 -11.29 -1.42 21.13
N VAL A 21 -10.64 -0.47 21.81
CA VAL A 21 -10.04 0.70 21.17
C VAL A 21 -8.92 0.28 20.21
N ALA A 22 -8.03 -0.61 20.64
CA ALA A 22 -6.95 -1.11 19.79
C ALA A 22 -7.47 -1.84 18.55
N ASP A 23 -8.53 -2.67 18.69
CA ASP A 23 -9.15 -3.34 17.54
C ASP A 23 -9.80 -2.34 16.58
N GLY A 24 -10.51 -1.34 17.10
CA GLY A 24 -11.13 -0.28 16.30
C GLY A 24 -10.09 0.50 15.47
N LEU A 25 -8.99 0.90 16.11
CA LEU A 25 -7.87 1.56 15.42
C LEU A 25 -7.24 0.65 14.36
N ARG A 26 -6.99 -0.62 14.70
CA ARG A 26 -6.40 -1.58 13.76
C ARG A 26 -7.26 -1.80 12.51
N ARG A 27 -8.60 -1.81 12.66
CA ARG A 27 -9.55 -1.95 11.55
C ARG A 27 -9.60 -0.71 10.67
N ARG A 28 -9.46 0.49 11.24
CA ARG A 28 -9.42 1.75 10.50
C ARG A 28 -8.34 1.74 9.42
N ASP A 29 -7.15 1.23 9.76
CA ASP A 29 -6.01 1.20 8.83
C ASP A 29 -5.85 -0.15 8.12
N ALA A 30 -6.80 -1.09 8.29
CA ALA A 30 -6.68 -2.42 7.69
C ALA A 30 -6.72 -2.35 6.16
N TYR A 31 -7.59 -1.51 5.61
CA TYR A 31 -7.76 -1.38 4.16
C TYR A 31 -6.56 -0.69 3.48
N PRO A 32 -6.15 0.54 3.86
CA PRO A 32 -4.97 1.19 3.26
C PRO A 32 -3.68 0.38 3.41
N ARG A 33 -3.47 -0.29 4.55
CA ARG A 33 -2.32 -1.21 4.69
C ARG A 33 -2.42 -2.41 3.77
N GLY A 34 -3.62 -2.97 3.59
CA GLY A 34 -3.87 -4.06 2.65
C GLY A 34 -3.51 -3.68 1.21
N VAL A 35 -4.00 -2.53 0.73
CA VAL A 35 -3.69 -1.98 -0.59
C VAL A 35 -2.17 -1.83 -0.77
N MET A 36 -1.50 -1.16 0.17
CA MET A 36 -0.04 -0.94 0.09
C MET A 36 0.77 -2.24 0.12
N ASN A 37 0.37 -3.23 0.92
CA ASN A 37 1.05 -4.53 0.96
C ASN A 37 0.93 -5.30 -0.36
N VAL A 38 -0.26 -5.29 -0.98
CA VAL A 38 -0.47 -5.96 -2.27
C VAL A 38 0.30 -5.25 -3.39
N MET A 39 0.32 -3.92 -3.39
CA MET A 39 1.14 -3.15 -4.33
C MET A 39 2.63 -3.45 -4.17
N ALA A 40 3.14 -3.44 -2.92
CA ALA A 40 4.53 -3.77 -2.63
C ALA A 40 4.91 -5.19 -3.09
N HIS A 41 4.00 -6.16 -2.96
CA HIS A 41 4.19 -7.50 -3.48
C HIS A 41 4.40 -7.51 -5.01
N HIS A 42 3.53 -6.84 -5.77
CA HIS A 42 3.64 -6.81 -7.23
C HIS A 42 4.87 -6.05 -7.71
N LEU A 43 5.20 -4.92 -7.09
CA LEU A 43 6.45 -4.19 -7.37
C LEU A 43 7.69 -5.04 -7.07
N GLY A 44 7.71 -5.72 -5.92
CA GLY A 44 8.81 -6.61 -5.53
C GLY A 44 9.03 -7.77 -6.50
N ARG A 45 7.96 -8.32 -7.09
CA ARG A 45 8.05 -9.34 -8.15
C ARG A 45 8.72 -8.79 -9.42
N LEU A 46 8.39 -7.57 -9.83
CA LEU A 46 9.01 -6.93 -10.98
C LEU A 46 10.50 -6.64 -10.74
N GLN A 47 10.84 -6.14 -9.55
CA GLN A 47 12.23 -5.92 -9.15
C GLN A 47 13.03 -7.24 -9.04
N ALA A 48 12.40 -8.33 -8.60
CA ALA A 48 13.03 -9.65 -8.58
C ALA A 48 13.34 -10.16 -10.00
N ALA A 49 12.39 -10.01 -10.94
CA ALA A 49 12.59 -10.36 -12.35
C ALA A 49 13.76 -9.58 -12.98
N LEU A 50 13.84 -8.27 -12.71
CA LEU A 50 14.95 -7.42 -13.17
C LEU A 50 16.29 -7.86 -12.59
N ARG A 51 16.37 -8.12 -11.29
CA ARG A 51 17.61 -8.60 -10.63
C ARG A 51 18.07 -9.96 -11.15
N ALA A 52 17.13 -10.83 -11.51
CA ALA A 52 17.44 -12.11 -12.12
C ALA A 52 17.83 -12.01 -13.60
N GLY A 53 17.65 -10.86 -14.25
CA GLY A 53 17.80 -10.71 -15.70
C GLY A 53 16.77 -11.52 -16.50
N GLN A 54 15.67 -11.93 -15.85
CA GLN A 54 14.64 -12.81 -16.40
C GLN A 54 13.30 -12.10 -16.36
N CYS A 55 12.91 -11.47 -17.48
CA CYS A 55 11.68 -10.70 -17.59
C CYS A 55 10.70 -11.36 -18.57
N PRO A 56 10.05 -12.48 -18.19
CA PRO A 56 9.09 -13.14 -19.05
C PRO A 56 7.88 -12.22 -19.26
N ALA A 57 7.65 -11.81 -20.51
CA ALA A 57 6.67 -10.78 -20.90
C ALA A 57 5.27 -11.00 -20.28
N ALA A 58 4.78 -12.24 -20.26
CA ALA A 58 3.47 -12.54 -19.68
C ALA A 58 3.40 -12.30 -18.16
N ALA A 59 4.45 -12.68 -17.42
CA ALA A 59 4.44 -12.54 -15.97
C ALA A 59 4.66 -11.08 -15.54
N THR A 60 5.51 -10.34 -16.26
CA THR A 60 5.77 -8.91 -16.00
C THR A 60 4.57 -8.06 -16.38
N ALA A 61 3.91 -8.34 -17.52
CA ALA A 61 2.65 -7.71 -17.89
C ALA A 61 1.55 -7.98 -16.85
N HIS A 62 1.41 -9.23 -16.40
CA HIS A 62 0.45 -9.55 -15.35
C HIS A 62 0.73 -8.80 -14.04
N ALA A 63 1.99 -8.75 -13.58
CA ALA A 63 2.34 -8.02 -12.37
C ALA A 63 2.09 -6.50 -12.48
N LEU A 64 2.36 -5.90 -13.65
CA LEU A 64 2.05 -4.49 -13.91
C LEU A 64 0.53 -4.23 -13.92
N ALA A 65 -0.26 -5.09 -14.59
CA ALA A 65 -1.71 -4.95 -14.63
C ALA A 65 -2.34 -5.10 -13.23
N ARG A 66 -1.82 -6.01 -12.40
CA ARG A 66 -2.27 -6.14 -11.00
C ARG A 66 -1.90 -4.91 -10.17
N LEU A 67 -0.71 -4.36 -10.38
CA LEU A 67 -0.28 -3.15 -9.68
C LEU A 67 -1.14 -1.94 -10.06
N ASP A 68 -1.46 -1.78 -11.35
CA ASP A 68 -2.38 -0.77 -11.87
C ASP A 68 -3.77 -0.90 -11.25
N ALA A 69 -4.36 -2.10 -11.31
CA ALA A 69 -5.68 -2.37 -10.74
C ALA A 69 -5.76 -2.07 -9.24
N VAL A 70 -4.74 -2.42 -8.46
CA VAL A 70 -4.72 -2.15 -7.01
C VAL A 70 -4.42 -0.69 -6.71
N SER A 71 -3.65 0.00 -7.57
CA SER A 71 -3.40 1.43 -7.39
C SER A 71 -4.68 2.27 -7.47
N ALA A 72 -5.67 1.84 -8.26
CA ALA A 72 -6.97 2.50 -8.38
C ALA A 72 -7.74 2.55 -7.05
N GLU A 73 -7.39 1.69 -6.09
CA GLU A 73 -8.01 1.67 -4.76
C GLU A 73 -7.46 2.75 -3.82
N ILE A 74 -6.39 3.48 -4.20
CA ILE A 74 -5.76 4.47 -3.31
C ILE A 74 -6.74 5.56 -2.88
N ASP A 75 -7.58 6.07 -3.79
CA ASP A 75 -8.53 7.14 -3.47
C ASP A 75 -9.60 6.71 -2.45
N ASP A 76 -9.96 5.43 -2.44
CA ASP A 76 -10.94 4.87 -1.49
C ASP A 76 -10.29 4.33 -0.22
N ALA A 77 -9.04 3.89 -0.31
CA ALA A 77 -8.32 3.33 0.82
C ALA A 77 -7.85 4.37 1.83
N PHE A 78 -7.64 5.62 1.41
CA PHE A 78 -7.18 6.71 2.26
C PHE A 78 -8.30 7.74 2.48
N PRO A 79 -9.14 7.58 3.53
CA PRO A 79 -10.26 8.48 3.80
C PRO A 79 -9.79 9.86 4.29
N ASP A 80 -10.75 10.73 4.60
CA ASP A 80 -10.49 12.10 5.05
C ASP A 80 -9.54 12.22 6.25
N PRO A 81 -8.66 13.24 6.25
CA PRO A 81 -8.57 14.33 5.27
C PRO A 81 -7.72 14.02 4.01
N MET A 82 -6.98 12.90 3.99
CA MET A 82 -6.02 12.59 2.91
C MET A 82 -6.68 12.55 1.53
N ARG A 83 -7.91 12.06 1.43
CA ARG A 83 -8.69 12.02 0.18
C ARG A 83 -8.81 13.37 -0.52
N HIS A 84 -8.85 14.47 0.25
CA HIS A 84 -9.01 15.82 -0.29
C HIS A 84 -7.69 16.59 -0.40
N ASP A 85 -6.59 16.00 0.09
CA ASP A 85 -5.26 16.61 -0.03
C ASP A 85 -4.82 16.63 -1.50
N THR A 86 -4.51 17.83 -2.00
CA THR A 86 -4.13 18.04 -3.41
C THR A 86 -2.76 17.44 -3.73
N GLN A 87 -1.83 17.45 -2.78
CA GLN A 87 -0.50 16.88 -2.94
C GLN A 87 -0.58 15.35 -2.91
N PHE A 88 -1.38 14.77 -2.02
CA PHE A 88 -1.62 13.32 -1.99
C PHE A 88 -2.19 12.81 -3.31
N ARG A 89 -3.26 13.45 -3.81
CA ARG A 89 -3.87 13.09 -5.11
C ARG A 89 -2.91 13.29 -6.27
N SER A 90 -2.04 14.30 -6.23
CA SER A 90 -1.01 14.49 -7.24
C SER A 90 -0.02 13.32 -7.28
N TYR A 91 0.40 12.81 -6.12
CA TYR A 91 1.27 11.62 -6.06
C TYR A 91 0.57 10.36 -6.57
N ALA A 92 -0.70 10.14 -6.20
CA ALA A 92 -1.50 9.04 -6.74
C ALA A 92 -1.63 9.13 -8.27
N GLY A 93 -1.92 10.31 -8.82
CA GLY A 93 -1.98 10.55 -10.26
C GLY A 93 -0.67 10.21 -10.98
N ARG A 94 0.49 10.62 -10.43
CA ARG A 94 1.81 10.28 -10.98
C ARG A 94 2.07 8.77 -11.00
N LEU A 95 1.59 8.04 -10.00
CA LEU A 95 1.68 6.59 -9.97
C LEU A 95 0.82 5.96 -11.09
N HIS A 96 -0.42 6.43 -11.26
CA HIS A 96 -1.29 5.98 -12.35
C HIS A 96 -0.69 6.24 -13.72
N GLU A 97 -0.06 7.40 -13.93
CA GLU A 97 0.65 7.71 -15.17
C GLU A 97 1.84 6.77 -15.40
N ALA A 98 2.59 6.42 -14.35
CA ALA A 98 3.70 5.46 -14.45
C ALA A 98 3.23 4.02 -14.74
N LEU A 99 2.01 3.68 -14.29
CA LEU A 99 1.38 2.38 -14.47
C LEU A 99 0.55 2.27 -15.75
N ALA A 100 0.17 3.40 -16.34
CA ALA A 100 -0.63 3.49 -17.55
C ALA A 100 -0.13 2.50 -18.63
N PRO A 101 -1.04 1.89 -19.41
CA PRO A 101 -0.71 0.87 -20.38
C PRO A 101 0.15 1.44 -21.53
N ALA A 102 1.46 1.46 -21.32
CA ALA A 102 2.45 1.50 -22.39
C ALA A 102 2.74 0.06 -22.83
N ALA A 103 2.89 -0.16 -24.13
CA ALA A 103 3.12 -1.45 -24.79
C ALA A 103 3.86 -2.48 -23.91
N ASN A 104 3.36 -3.72 -23.88
CA ASN A 104 3.89 -4.83 -23.08
C ASN A 104 5.42 -4.77 -23.01
N ALA A 105 5.97 -4.65 -21.80
CA ALA A 105 7.42 -4.77 -21.61
C ALA A 105 7.83 -6.17 -22.07
N ALA A 106 8.40 -6.25 -23.27
CA ALA A 106 8.75 -7.52 -23.91
C ALA A 106 9.96 -8.16 -23.22
N ASP A 107 10.80 -7.35 -22.58
CA ASP A 107 12.07 -7.76 -22.00
C ASP A 107 12.48 -6.87 -20.81
N CYS A 108 13.65 -7.15 -20.22
CA CYS A 108 14.16 -6.39 -19.09
C CYS A 108 14.57 -4.95 -19.45
N THR A 109 14.97 -4.69 -20.69
CA THR A 109 15.41 -3.35 -21.12
C THR A 109 14.25 -2.36 -21.15
N THR A 110 13.08 -2.83 -21.57
CA THR A 110 11.82 -2.08 -21.58
C THR A 110 11.15 -2.05 -20.21
N LEU A 111 11.35 -3.08 -19.37
CA LEU A 111 10.78 -3.14 -18.03
C LEU A 111 11.49 -2.24 -17.01
N ALA A 112 12.82 -2.20 -17.03
CA ALA A 112 13.63 -1.48 -16.04
C ALA A 112 13.23 0.00 -15.84
N PRO A 113 13.14 0.84 -16.90
CA PRO A 113 12.76 2.25 -16.73
C PRO A 113 11.32 2.41 -16.22
N ARG A 114 10.42 1.48 -16.54
CA ARG A 114 9.04 1.52 -16.04
C ARG A 114 8.99 1.22 -14.55
N VAL A 115 9.69 0.17 -14.09
CA VAL A 115 9.78 -0.17 -12.67
C VAL A 115 10.43 0.94 -11.86
N ALA A 116 11.46 1.60 -12.42
CA ALA A 116 12.09 2.76 -11.79
C ALA A 116 11.10 3.91 -11.57
N ARG A 117 10.34 4.31 -12.61
CA ARG A 117 9.32 5.36 -12.49
C ARG A 117 8.25 5.04 -11.45
N VAL A 118 7.81 3.78 -11.39
CA VAL A 118 6.84 3.33 -10.38
C VAL A 118 7.43 3.41 -8.98
N ALA A 119 8.67 2.94 -8.79
CA ALA A 119 9.36 3.04 -7.50
C ALA A 119 9.55 4.50 -7.05
N ASP A 120 9.94 5.38 -7.97
CA ASP A 120 10.08 6.82 -7.70
C ASP A 120 8.75 7.46 -7.28
N ALA A 121 7.62 7.06 -7.89
CA ALA A 121 6.29 7.52 -7.51
C ALA A 121 5.90 7.01 -6.10
N CYS A 122 6.19 5.74 -5.79
CA CYS A 122 6.00 5.18 -4.45
C CYS A 122 6.82 5.95 -3.41
N ASP A 123 8.10 6.18 -3.67
CA ASP A 123 8.99 6.87 -2.74
C ASP A 123 8.59 8.34 -2.58
N ALA A 124 8.14 9.01 -3.64
CA ALA A 124 7.68 10.39 -3.56
C ALA A 124 6.46 10.55 -2.64
N CYS A 125 5.47 9.67 -2.74
CA CYS A 125 4.33 9.68 -1.82
C CYS A 125 4.77 9.34 -0.40
N HIS A 126 5.55 8.27 -0.22
CA HIS A 126 5.95 7.80 1.10
C HIS A 126 6.89 8.75 1.85
N ARG A 127 7.66 9.59 1.17
CA ARG A 127 8.46 10.62 1.85
C ARG A 127 7.61 11.60 2.64
N ASP A 128 6.39 11.87 2.17
CA ASP A 128 5.52 12.89 2.77
C ASP A 128 4.39 12.27 3.61
N TYR A 129 3.97 11.03 3.34
CA TYR A 129 2.75 10.42 3.89
C TYR A 129 2.92 9.09 4.64
N ARG A 130 4.14 8.57 4.79
CA ARG A 130 4.41 7.30 5.49
C ARG A 130 4.85 7.50 6.93
#